data_AF-A0A5J4WD34-F1
#
_entry.id   AF-A0A5J4WD34-F1
#
_cell.length_a   1.000
_cell.length_b   1.000
_cell.length_c   1.000
_cell.angle_alpha   90.00
_cell.angle_beta   90.00
_cell.angle_gamma   90.00
#
_symmetry.space_group_name_H-M   'P 1'
#
loop_
_entity.id
_entity.type
_entity.pdbx_description
1 polymer ?
#
loop_
_entity_poly.entity_id
_entity_poly.type
_entity_poly.pdbx_seq_one_letter_code
_entity_poly.pdbx_strand_id
1 'polypeptide(L)'
;MTYEEECTEGFICPITQELMTDPVLAEDGVYYEREAIVEWMKKKKQSPVTREVMTGKFFPDEVLKKRIEQYRKLHPERTNR
;
A
#
# COMPACT_ATOMS: atom_id res chain seq x y z
N MET A 1 -16.86 9.19 0.35
CA MET A 1 -15.91 8.58 -0.58
C MET A 1 -16.26 7.11 -0.72
N THR A 2 -16.28 6.58 -1.94
CA THR A 2 -16.52 5.15 -2.23
C THR A 2 -15.20 4.36 -2.16
N TYR A 3 -15.28 3.04 -2.06
CA TYR A 3 -14.08 2.17 -2.11
C TYR A 3 -13.30 2.31 -3.42
N GLU A 4 -13.99 2.52 -4.55
CA GLU A 4 -13.38 2.70 -5.86
C GLU A 4 -12.50 3.96 -5.92
N GLU A 5 -12.93 5.03 -5.25
CA GLU A 5 -12.14 6.28 -5.13
C GLU A 5 -10.86 6.03 -4.31
N GLU A 6 -10.93 5.30 -3.20
CA GLU A 6 -9.76 4.96 -2.38
C GLU A 6 -8.73 4.10 -3.11
N CYS A 7 -9.20 3.15 -3.93
CA CYS A 7 -8.34 2.35 -4.81
C CYS A 7 -7.68 3.22 -5.88
N THR A 8 -8.44 4.12 -6.50
CA THR A 8 -7.95 5.01 -7.57
C THR A 8 -6.88 5.98 -7.03
N GLU A 9 -7.04 6.45 -5.80
CA GLU A 9 -6.06 7.31 -5.12
C GLU A 9 -4.79 6.56 -4.66
N GLY A 10 -4.77 5.22 -4.80
CA GLY A 10 -3.64 4.40 -4.39
C GLY A 10 -3.49 4.32 -2.86
N PHE A 11 -4.58 4.41 -2.10
CA PHE A 11 -4.53 4.37 -0.64
C PHE A 11 -4.59 2.94 -0.09
N ILE A 12 -5.15 2.01 -0.88
CA ILE A 12 -5.38 0.62 -0.46
C ILE A 12 -4.19 -0.25 -0.86
N CYS A 13 -3.65 -0.97 0.11
CA CYS A 13 -2.62 -1.98 -0.13
C CYS A 13 -3.23 -3.17 -0.87
N PRO A 14 -2.70 -3.60 -2.03
CA PRO A 14 -3.20 -4.76 -2.75
C PRO A 14 -3.04 -6.10 -2.01
N ILE A 15 -2.14 -6.18 -1.02
CA ILE A 15 -1.93 -7.40 -0.22
C ILE A 15 -2.92 -7.48 0.93
N THR A 16 -3.00 -6.43 1.76
CA THR A 16 -3.84 -6.44 2.97
C THR A 16 -5.29 -6.07 2.67
N GLN A 17 -5.56 -5.43 1.53
CA GLN A 17 -6.87 -4.86 1.16
C GLN A 17 -7.35 -3.79 2.15
N GLU A 18 -6.41 -3.11 2.79
CA GLU A 18 -6.65 -2.07 3.79
C GLU A 18 -5.91 -0.77 3.44
N LEU A 19 -6.33 0.35 4.04
CA LEU A 19 -5.63 1.63 3.93
C LEU A 19 -4.20 1.49 4.44
N MET A 20 -3.22 1.91 3.66
CA MET A 20 -1.81 1.87 4.07
C MET A 20 -1.54 2.84 5.21
N THR A 21 -0.76 2.41 6.19
CA THR A 21 -0.18 3.26 7.25
C THR A 21 1.24 3.67 6.87
N ASP A 22 2.00 2.79 6.24
CA ASP A 22 3.36 3.04 5.77
C ASP A 22 3.51 2.64 4.29
N PRO A 23 2.95 3.46 3.37
CA PRO A 23 2.97 3.16 1.95
C PRO A 23 4.41 3.19 1.41
N VAL A 24 4.78 2.12 0.71
CA VAL A 24 6.04 2.01 -0.01
C VAL A 24 5.82 1.66 -1.47
N LEU A 25 6.52 2.34 -2.36
CA LEU A 25 6.57 2.03 -3.78
C LEU A 25 7.55 0.89 -4.02
N ALA A 26 7.10 -0.15 -4.71
CA ALA A 26 7.94 -1.24 -5.17
C ALA A 26 8.42 -1.03 -6.62
N GLU A 27 9.35 -1.88 -7.06
CA GLU A 27 10.00 -1.83 -8.38
C GLU A 27 9.02 -2.00 -9.56
N ASP A 28 7.86 -2.61 -9.30
CA ASP A 28 6.75 -2.79 -10.25
C ASP A 28 5.86 -1.54 -10.39
N GLY A 29 6.16 -0.46 -9.66
CA GLY A 29 5.39 0.77 -9.67
C GLY A 29 4.11 0.72 -8.83
N VAL A 30 3.94 -0.29 -7.98
CA VAL A 30 2.76 -0.45 -7.11
C VAL A 30 3.09 -0.06 -5.67
N TYR A 31 2.12 0.56 -5.00
CA TYR A 31 2.22 0.87 -3.58
C TYR A 31 1.71 -0.29 -2.72
N TYR A 32 2.44 -0.58 -1.65
CA TYR A 32 2.09 -1.59 -0.67
C TYR A 32 2.28 -1.08 0.76
N GLU A 33 1.59 -1.72 1.71
CA GLU A 33 1.95 -1.62 3.11
C GLU A 33 3.34 -2.24 3.33
N ARG A 34 4.25 -1.51 4.00
CA ARG A 34 5.65 -1.92 4.15
C ARG A 34 5.78 -3.31 4.74
N GLU A 35 5.08 -3.57 5.83
CA GLU A 35 5.19 -4.86 6.54
C GLU A 35 4.75 -6.01 5.63
N ALA A 36 3.60 -5.84 4.96
CA ALA A 36 3.03 -6.84 4.09
C ALA A 36 3.94 -7.20 2.90
N ILE A 37 4.52 -6.21 2.22
CA ILE A 37 5.39 -6.48 1.07
C ILE A 37 6.74 -7.05 1.49
N VAL A 38 7.27 -6.63 2.65
CA VAL A 38 8.50 -7.20 3.21
C VAL A 38 8.29 -8.68 3.56
N GLU A 39 7.15 -9.04 4.17
CA GLU A 39 6.81 -10.44 4.45
C GLU A 39 6.60 -11.27 3.18
N TRP A 40 5.95 -10.70 2.17
CA TRP A 40 5.79 -11.35 0.88
C TRP A 40 7.14 -11.67 0.25
N MET A 41 8.08 -10.72 0.24
CA MET A 41 9.41 -10.90 -0.34
C MET A 41 10.30 -11.91 0.41
N LYS A 42 9.95 -12.30 1.64
CA LYS A 42 10.59 -13.44 2.32
C LYS A 42 10.16 -14.78 1.73
N LYS A 43 8.94 -14.86 1.19
CA LYS A 43 8.33 -16.10 0.66
C LYS A 43 8.48 -16.21 -0.86
N LYS A 44 8.32 -15.10 -1.58
CA LYS A 44 8.31 -15.04 -3.05
C LYS A 44 9.11 -13.83 -3.52
N LYS A 45 10.07 -14.01 -4.41
CA LYS A 45 10.89 -12.92 -4.98
C LYS A 45 10.23 -12.28 -6.21
N GLN A 46 8.93 -12.05 -6.16
CA GLN A 46 8.13 -11.55 -7.27
C GLN A 46 7.08 -10.54 -6.80
N SER A 47 6.58 -9.68 -7.67
CA SER A 47 5.45 -8.80 -7.40
C SER A 47 4.20 -9.60 -7.02
N PRO A 48 3.45 -9.20 -5.96
CA PRO A 48 2.13 -9.75 -5.69
C PRO A 48 1.11 -9.51 -6.83
N VAL A 49 1.29 -8.45 -7.62
CA VAL A 49 0.34 -7.99 -8.64
C VAL A 49 0.78 -8.40 -10.04
N THR A 50 1.97 -7.96 -10.48
CA THR A 50 2.46 -8.22 -11.85
C THR A 50 3.08 -9.61 -11.98
N ARG A 51 3.46 -10.24 -10.86
CA ARG A 51 4.20 -11.51 -10.79
C ARG A 51 5.61 -11.45 -11.40
N GLU A 52 6.09 -10.26 -11.74
CA GLU A 52 7.46 -10.05 -12.21
C GLU A 52 8.46 -10.20 -11.06
N VAL A 53 9.70 -10.60 -11.37
CA VAL A 53 10.75 -10.75 -10.35
C VAL A 53 11.13 -9.38 -9.80
N MET A 54 11.26 -9.27 -8.47
CA MET A 54 11.66 -8.04 -7.79
C MET A 54 12.88 -8.30 -6.91
N THR A 55 13.75 -7.29 -6.77
CA THR A 55 14.92 -7.37 -5.88
C THR A 55 14.55 -7.14 -4.42
N GLY A 56 13.41 -6.51 -4.16
CA GLY A 56 12.92 -6.19 -2.82
C GLY A 56 13.37 -4.80 -2.37
N LYS A 57 13.63 -3.91 -3.32
CA LYS A 57 13.85 -2.49 -3.03
C LYS A 57 12.50 -1.80 -2.93
N PHE A 58 12.31 -1.07 -1.83
CA PHE A 58 11.08 -0.34 -1.54
C PHE A 58 11.40 1.10 -1.21
N PHE A 59 10.63 2.02 -1.76
CA PHE A 59 10.83 3.45 -1.60
C PHE A 59 9.67 4.04 -0.79
N PRO A 60 9.91 4.60 0.41
CA PRO A 60 8.86 5.26 1.18
C PRO A 60 8.30 6.48 0.43
N ASP A 61 6.99 6.70 0.53
CA ASP A 61 6.34 7.92 0.04
C ASP A 61 5.66 8.66 1.20
N GLU A 62 6.36 9.68 1.71
CA GLU A 62 5.88 10.53 2.80
C GLU A 62 4.71 11.44 2.38
N VAL A 63 4.58 11.76 1.08
CA VAL A 63 3.48 12.58 0.59
C VAL A 63 2.21 11.73 0.57
N LEU A 64 2.27 10.53 0.01
CA LEU A 64 1.15 9.58 0.00
C LEU A 64 0.75 9.22 1.44
N LYS A 65 1.72 8.96 2.31
CA LYS A 65 1.46 8.70 3.73
C LYS A 65 0.65 9.81 4.39
N LYS A 66 1.06 11.08 4.22
CA LYS A 66 0.31 12.23 4.75
C LYS A 66 -1.09 12.35 4.16
N ARG A 67 -1.26 12.06 2.87
CA ARG A 67 -2.59 12.05 2.22
C ARG A 67 -3.49 10.99 2.83
N ILE A 68 -2.99 9.78 3.06
CA ILE A 68 -3.75 8.70 3.70
C ILE A 68 -4.06 9.03 5.17
N GLU A 69 -3.13 9.62 5.90
CA GLU A 69 -3.37 10.07 7.28
C GLU A 69 -4.47 11.16 7.36
N GLN A 70 -4.46 12.12 6.42
CA GLN A 70 -5.53 13.10 6.31
C GLN A 70 -6.86 12.43 5.97
N TYR A 71 -6.85 11.47 5.05
CA TYR A 71 -8.03 10.69 4.69
C TYR A 71 -8.62 9.98 5.92
N ARG A 72 -7.80 9.25 6.70
CA ARG A 72 -8.24 8.58 7.93
C ARG A 72 -8.88 9.53 8.95
N LYS A 73 -8.35 10.74 9.10
CA LYS A 73 -8.91 11.76 10.00
C LYS A 73 -10.29 12.24 9.56
N LEU A 74 -10.52 12.35 8.25
CA LEU A 74 -11.82 12.72 7.68
C LEU A 74 -12.81 11.55 7.69
N HIS A 75 -12.30 10.31 7.76
CA HIS A 75 -13.07 9.07 7.66
C HIS A 75 -12.81 8.12 8.85
N PRO A 76 -13.24 8.49 10.06
CA PRO A 76 -13.02 7.69 11.27
C PRO A 76 -13.63 6.27 11.19
N GLU A 77 -14.69 6.08 10.39
CA GLU A 77 -15.30 4.78 10.11
C GLU A 77 -14.35 3.77 9.44
N ARG A 78 -13.30 4.27 8.78
CA ARG A 78 -12.25 3.44 8.16
C ARG A 78 -11.10 3.11 9.12
N THR A 79 -11.04 3.77 10.27
CA THR A 79 -9.92 3.67 11.22
C THR A 79 -10.12 2.56 12.26
N ASN A 80 -11.36 2.12 12.48
CA ASN A 80 -11.69 1.02 13.39
C ASN A 80 -12.20 -0.19 12.59
N ARG A 81 -11.32 -1.15 12.32
CA ARG A 81 -11.73 -2.53 12.11
C ARG A 81 -10.76 -3.49 12.79
#